data_AF-A0A946NIJ8-F1
#
_entry.id   AF-A0A946NIJ8-F1
#
_cell.length_a   1.000
_cell.length_b   1.000
_cell.length_c   1.000
_cell.angle_alpha   90.00
_cell.angle_beta   90.00
_cell.angle_gamma   90.00
#
_symmetry.space_group_name_H-M   'P 1'
#
loop_
_entity.id
_entity.type
_entity.pdbx_description
1 polymer ?
#
loop_
_entity_poly.entity_id
_entity_poly.type
_entity_poly.pdbx_seq_one_letter_code
_entity_poly.pdbx_strand_id
1 'polypeptide(L)'
;MFFFDTNSFFIHQELNDDINKLENNKKVYQEEIKNDKVFIDKMKDSNEIEKFAREKYYLKKDNEDIYIIEHEDSIKNKNNE
;
A
#
# COMPACT_ATOMS: atom_id res chain seq x y z
N MET A 1 -32.61 -7.46 33.75
CA MET A 1 -31.95 -8.60 34.43
C MET A 1 -30.47 -8.60 34.02
N PHE A 2 -29.61 -7.75 34.61
CA PHE A 2 -28.26 -7.45 34.08
C PHE A 2 -27.21 -7.30 35.20
N PHE A 3 -27.27 -8.14 36.24
CA PHE A 3 -26.26 -8.13 37.31
C PHE A 3 -25.80 -9.52 37.78
N PHE A 4 -26.16 -10.61 37.08
CA PHE A 4 -25.82 -11.98 37.53
C PHE A 4 -24.76 -12.71 36.71
N ASP A 5 -24.10 -12.05 35.77
CA ASP A 5 -22.78 -12.53 35.35
C ASP A 5 -21.89 -11.33 35.01
N THR A 6 -21.08 -10.89 35.97
CA THR A 6 -20.08 -9.84 35.76
C THR A 6 -19.11 -10.21 34.62
N ASN A 7 -18.98 -11.49 34.28
CA ASN A 7 -18.19 -11.98 33.16
C ASN A 7 -18.84 -11.65 31.79
N SER A 8 -20.17 -11.66 31.71
CA SER A 8 -20.91 -11.44 30.46
C SER A 8 -20.74 -10.03 29.92
N PHE A 9 -20.69 -8.99 30.77
CA PHE A 9 -20.48 -7.61 30.30
C PHE A 9 -19.11 -7.39 29.67
N PHE A 10 -18.04 -7.90 30.28
CA PHE A 10 -16.68 -7.80 29.74
C PHE A 10 -16.55 -8.57 28.42
N ILE A 11 -17.11 -9.78 28.34
CA ILE A 11 -17.11 -10.58 27.11
C ILE A 11 -17.85 -9.83 25.99
N HIS A 12 -19.00 -9.20 26.27
CA HIS A 12 -19.72 -8.42 25.27
C HIS A 12 -18.92 -7.20 24.80
N GLN A 13 -18.17 -6.55 25.69
CA GLN A 13 -17.30 -5.44 25.33
C GLN A 13 -16.14 -5.89 24.42
N GLU A 14 -15.47 -6.99 24.76
CA GLU A 14 -14.41 -7.58 23.94
C GLU A 14 -14.91 -7.98 22.55
N LEU A 15 -16.09 -8.61 22.46
CA LEU A 15 -16.71 -8.95 21.19
C LEU A 15 -17.06 -7.72 20.36
N ASN A 16 -17.53 -6.63 20.98
CA ASN A 16 -17.79 -5.38 20.27
C ASN A 16 -16.49 -4.75 19.74
N ASP A 17 -15.41 -4.80 20.51
CA ASP A 17 -14.10 -4.31 20.06
C ASP A 17 -13.58 -5.12 18.87
N ASP A 18 -13.78 -6.44 18.89
CA ASP A 18 -13.41 -7.31 17.77
C ASP A 18 -14.27 -7.06 16.53
N ILE A 19 -15.58 -6.82 16.70
CA ILE A 19 -16.46 -6.38 15.60
C ILE A 19 -15.92 -5.08 14.99
N ASN A 20 -15.60 -4.08 15.81
CA ASN A 20 -15.07 -2.80 15.35
C ASN A 20 -13.73 -2.97 14.61
N LYS A 21 -12.83 -3.83 15.10
CA LYS A 21 -11.57 -4.16 14.42
C LYS A 21 -11.83 -4.79 13.06
N LEU A 22 -12.74 -5.77 12.98
CA LEU A 22 -13.09 -6.45 11.73
C LEU A 22 -13.71 -5.48 10.72
N GLU A 23 -14.58 -4.58 11.16
CA GLU A 23 -15.18 -3.55 10.30
C GLU A 23 -14.13 -2.56 9.78
N ASN A 24 -13.21 -2.12 10.62
CA ASN A 24 -12.10 -1.26 10.21
C ASN A 24 -11.18 -1.97 9.20
N ASN A 25 -10.80 -3.22 9.47
CA ASN A 25 -9.98 -4.01 8.55
C ASN A 25 -10.70 -4.18 7.21
N LYS A 26 -12.00 -4.47 7.22
CA LYS A 26 -12.81 -4.56 6.00
C LYS A 26 -12.77 -3.25 5.21
N LYS A 27 -12.90 -2.10 5.88
CA LYS A 27 -12.83 -0.79 5.22
C LYS A 27 -11.47 -0.54 4.59
N VAL A 28 -10.39 -0.81 5.32
CA VAL A 28 -9.01 -0.67 4.81
C VAL A 28 -8.80 -1.54 3.57
N TYR A 29 -9.15 -2.82 3.65
CA TYR A 29 -9.01 -3.72 2.50
C TYR A 29 -9.87 -3.30 1.30
N GLN A 30 -11.08 -2.77 1.53
CA GLN A 30 -11.91 -2.24 0.45
C GLN A 30 -11.27 -1.02 -0.24
N GLU A 31 -10.61 -0.15 0.52
CA GLU A 31 -9.86 0.99 -0.03
C GLU A 31 -8.62 0.52 -0.81
N GLU A 32 -7.85 -0.43 -0.27
CA GLU A 32 -6.70 -1.04 -0.97
C GLU A 32 -7.14 -1.68 -2.29
N ILE A 33 -8.19 -2.51 -2.28
CA ILE A 33 -8.73 -3.14 -3.49
C ILE A 33 -9.15 -2.08 -4.52
N LYS A 34 -9.71 -0.95 -4.09
CA LYS A 34 -10.07 0.15 -5.00
C LYS A 34 -8.83 0.77 -5.64
N ASN A 35 -7.80 1.02 -4.84
CA ASN A 35 -6.54 1.59 -5.32
C ASN A 35 -5.83 0.62 -6.27
N ASP A 36 -5.79 -0.66 -5.94
CA ASP A 36 -5.21 -1.71 -6.78
C ASP A 36 -5.93 -1.85 -8.11
N LYS A 37 -7.26 -1.76 -8.12
CA LYS A 37 -8.03 -1.76 -9.38
C LYS A 37 -7.64 -0.58 -10.27
N VAL A 38 -7.52 0.62 -9.71
CA VAL A 38 -7.08 1.81 -10.46
C VAL A 38 -5.66 1.61 -10.98
N PHE A 39 -4.77 1.02 -10.19
CA PHE A 39 -3.41 0.70 -10.62
C PHE A 39 -3.40 -0.31 -11.78
N ILE A 40 -4.14 -1.42 -11.66
CA ILE A 40 -4.27 -2.43 -12.71
C ILE A 40 -4.85 -1.82 -13.98
N ASP A 41 -5.87 -0.96 -13.88
CA ASP A 41 -6.46 -0.30 -15.04
C ASP A 41 -5.46 0.63 -15.74
N LYS A 42 -4.63 1.37 -14.99
CA LYS A 42 -3.53 2.16 -15.57
C LYS A 42 -2.49 1.28 -16.26
N MET A 43 -2.16 0.15 -15.65
CA MET A 43 -1.23 -0.84 -16.22
C MET A 43 -1.80 -1.58 -17.43
N LYS A 44 -3.05 -1.38 -17.85
CA LYS A 44 -3.51 -1.93 -19.14
C LYS A 44 -2.89 -1.20 -20.34
N ASP A 45 -2.44 0.04 -20.15
CA ASP A 45 -1.69 0.75 -21.17
C ASP A 45 -0.24 0.25 -21.23
N SER A 46 0.20 -0.15 -22.43
CA SER A 46 1.56 -0.63 -22.67
C SER A 46 2.62 0.41 -22.29
N ASN A 47 2.30 1.71 -22.40
CA ASN A 47 3.24 2.77 -22.06
C ASN A 47 3.46 2.88 -20.55
N GLU A 48 2.40 2.76 -19.76
CA GLU A 48 2.47 2.84 -18.30
C GLU A 48 3.20 1.63 -17.70
N ILE A 49 3.00 0.43 -18.27
CA ILE A 49 3.79 -0.76 -17.91
C ILE A 49 5.27 -0.52 -18.19
N GLU A 50 5.61 -0.04 -19.40
CA GLU A 50 7.01 0.17 -19.80
C GLU A 50 7.69 1.20 -18.89
N LYS A 51 6.99 2.29 -18.58
CA LYS A 51 7.48 3.30 -17.64
C LYS A 51 7.73 2.71 -16.25
N PHE A 52 6.78 1.96 -15.70
CA PHE A 52 6.94 1.34 -14.39
C PHE A 52 8.07 0.31 -14.35
N ALA A 53 8.20 -0.50 -15.40
CA ALA A 53 9.29 -1.46 -15.57
C ALA A 53 10.67 -0.78 -15.57
N ARG A 54 10.78 0.38 -16.24
CA ARG A 54 12.02 1.18 -16.31
C ARG A 54 12.32 1.89 -14.99
N GLU A 55 11.34 2.50 -14.35
CA GLU A 55 11.54 3.28 -13.11
C GLU A 55 11.79 2.38 -11.89
N LYS A 56 11.07 1.26 -11.78
CA LYS A 56 11.12 0.41 -10.58
C LYS A 56 12.16 -0.70 -10.68
N TYR A 57 12.33 -1.25 -11.88
CA TYR A 57 13.14 -2.44 -12.10
C TYR A 57 14.30 -2.21 -13.08
N TYR A 58 14.47 -0.99 -13.60
CA TYR A 58 15.55 -0.62 -14.53
C TYR A 58 15.64 -1.55 -15.75
N LEU A 59 14.49 -2.05 -16.21
CA LEU A 59 14.41 -2.94 -17.35
C LEU A 59 14.72 -2.17 -18.64
N LYS A 60 15.36 -2.86 -19.59
CA LYS A 60 15.74 -2.32 -20.91
C LYS A 60 15.37 -3.31 -22.02
N LYS A 61 15.17 -2.81 -23.23
CA LYS A 61 14.98 -3.67 -24.41
C LYS A 61 16.33 -4.15 -24.96
N ASP A 62 16.31 -5.22 -25.72
CA ASP A 62 17.49 -5.68 -26.46
C ASP A 62 17.89 -4.61 -27.48
N ASN A 63 19.19 -4.27 -27.53
CA ASN A 63 19.78 -3.16 -28.28
C ASN A 63 19.44 -1.74 -27.76
N GLU A 64 19.13 -1.61 -26.47
CA GLU A 64 18.96 -0.32 -25.81
C GLU A 64 20.08 -0.04 -24.78
N ASP A 65 20.58 1.20 -24.80
CA ASP A 65 21.53 1.73 -23.82
C ASP A 65 20.82 2.79 -22.96
N ILE A 66 20.77 2.54 -21.64
CA ILE A 66 20.15 3.43 -20.66
C ILE A 66 21.25 4.19 -19.91
N TYR A 67 21.14 5.52 -19.86
CA TYR A 67 22.02 6.38 -19.09
C TYR A 67 21.26 6.99 -17.91
N ILE A 68 21.81 6.85 -16.71
CA ILE A 68 21.34 7.54 -15.51
C ILE A 68 22.28 8.73 -15.32
N ILE A 69 21.75 9.96 -15.43
CA ILE A 69 22.52 11.18 -15.23
C ILE A 69 22.22 11.70 -13.83
N GLU A 70 23.21 11.63 -12.95
CA GLU A 70 23.13 12.19 -11.61
C GLU A 70 23.85 13.54 -11.59
N HIS A 71 23.15 14.60 -11.16
CA HIS A 71 23.74 15.92 -10.94
C HIS A 71 24.21 16.02 -9.48
N GLU A 72 25.30 16.75 -9.22
CA GLU A 72 25.83 16.93 -7.85
C GLU A 72 24.77 17.47 -6.87
N ASP A 73 23.86 18.32 -7.34
CA ASP A 73 22.73 18.86 -6.58
C ASP A 73 21.67 17.81 -6.18
N SER A 74 21.67 16.64 -6.82
CA SER A 74 20.73 15.53 -6.58
C SER A 74 21.27 14.51 -5.57
N ILE A 75 22.51 14.65 -5.13
CA ILE A 75 23.15 13.77 -4.15
C ILE A 75 22.73 14.23 -2.75
N LYS A 76 21.99 13.40 -2.01
CA LYS A 76 21.87 13.59 -0.55
C LYS A 76 23.21 13.28 0.11
N ASN A 77 24.04 14.31 0.25
CA ASN A 77 25.28 14.21 1.01
C ASN A 77 24.97 13.77 2.45
N LYS A 78 25.69 12.74 2.94
CA LYS A 78 25.59 12.17 4.30
C LYS A 78 25.90 13.15 5.45
N ASN A 79 26.03 14.45 5.17
CA ASN A 79 26.42 15.47 6.15
C ASN A 79 25.23 16.28 6.70
N ASN A 80 24.00 15.88 6.41
CA ASN A 80 22.79 16.45 7.00
C ASN A 80 22.01 15.38 7.78
N GLU A 81 22.65 14.79 8.79
CA GLU A 81 22.01 14.23 10.00
C GLU A 81 22.23 15.19 11.17
#